data_AF-A0AA38ZCP6-F1
#
_entry.id   AF-A0AA38ZCP6-F1
#
_cell.length_a   1.000
_cell.length_b   1.000
_cell.length_c   1.000
_cell.angle_alpha   90.00
_cell.angle_beta   90.00
_cell.angle_gamma   90.00
#
_symmetry.space_group_name_H-M   'P 1'
#
loop_
_entity.id
_entity.type
_entity.pdbx_description
1 polymer ?
#
loop_
_entity_poly.entity_id
_entity_poly.type
_entity_poly.pdbx_seq_one_letter_code
_entity_poly.pdbx_strand_id
1 'polypeptide(L)'
;MQISLPFSTSKVPYLSPLPNPTPQPPLTIPKPHPKSSITAHSSRPKGPGYLSLIGRAIEEEEEYRKARAEVARNGVDLEGYSIEGISIGGHETCVIIPELKSAFDIGRCPSRAIQQNFLFITHAHLDHIGGLPMYVATRGLYNLKPPTIFVPPCIKEDVEKLFDIHRALSQVELKLDLVALDVGETYEMRNNLVVRPFKTHHVIPSQGYVIYSVRKKLKKQYIHLKGKQIEKLKNSGIEITDTILSPEVAFTGDTRSDFMLEPRNADALRAKVLITEATFLDDGISIDHAREHGHTHLFEVCEMLNL
;
A
#
# COMPACT_ATOMS: atom_id res chain seq x y z
N MET A 1 21.81 17.48 54.18
CA MET A 1 20.96 16.28 54.32
C MET A 1 20.86 15.61 52.96
N GLN A 2 21.69 14.59 52.72
CA GLN A 2 21.61 13.70 51.56
C GLN A 2 20.53 12.66 51.85
N ILE A 3 19.59 12.49 50.93
CA ILE A 3 18.56 11.45 51.01
C ILE A 3 18.87 10.47 49.87
N SER A 4 19.46 9.34 50.23
CA SER A 4 19.66 8.17 49.38
C SER A 4 18.42 7.28 49.44
N LEU A 5 17.86 6.94 48.28
CA LEU A 5 16.81 5.92 48.14
C LEU A 5 17.47 4.54 47.92
N PRO A 6 16.98 3.45 48.54
CA PRO A 6 17.55 2.12 48.33
C PRO A 6 16.99 1.50 47.04
N PHE A 7 17.88 0.93 46.24
CA PHE A 7 17.54 0.08 45.09
C PHE A 7 16.92 -1.23 45.60
N SER A 8 15.68 -1.48 45.22
CA SER A 8 15.00 -2.77 45.39
C SER A 8 15.44 -3.72 44.27
N THR A 9 16.08 -4.84 44.63
CA THR A 9 16.47 -5.91 43.72
C THR A 9 15.27 -6.78 43.38
N SER A 10 14.66 -6.54 42.23
CA SER A 10 13.62 -7.43 41.68
C SER A 10 14.22 -8.78 41.31
N LYS A 11 13.73 -9.84 41.95
CA LYS A 11 14.07 -11.24 41.66
C LYS A 11 13.64 -11.59 40.23
N VAL A 12 14.60 -11.99 39.40
CA VAL A 12 14.36 -12.57 38.07
C VAL A 12 13.71 -13.96 38.26
N PRO A 13 12.58 -14.27 37.61
CA PRO A 13 12.01 -15.61 37.65
C PRO A 13 12.89 -16.59 36.87
N TYR A 14 13.15 -17.75 37.47
CA TYR A 14 13.89 -18.86 36.89
C TYR A 14 13.06 -19.48 35.75
N LEU A 15 13.45 -19.23 34.49
CA LEU A 15 12.90 -19.92 33.32
C LEU A 15 13.42 -21.36 33.30
N SER A 16 12.52 -22.33 33.37
CA SER A 16 12.85 -23.74 33.16
C SER A 16 13.36 -23.97 31.73
N PRO A 17 14.30 -24.91 31.49
CA PRO A 17 14.77 -25.20 30.14
C PRO A 17 13.63 -25.80 29.31
N LEU A 18 13.42 -25.28 28.10
CA LEU A 18 12.55 -25.89 27.10
C LEU A 18 13.05 -27.32 26.77
N PRO A 19 12.16 -28.30 26.56
CA PRO A 19 12.57 -29.63 26.12
C PRO A 19 13.22 -29.55 24.73
N ASN A 20 14.33 -30.26 24.55
CA ASN A 20 14.98 -30.40 23.25
C ASN A 20 13.99 -30.95 22.21
N PRO A 21 13.97 -30.39 20.98
CA PRO A 21 13.16 -30.96 19.92
C PRO A 21 13.68 -32.36 19.56
N THR A 22 12.79 -33.34 19.62
CA THR A 22 13.01 -34.70 19.09
C THR A 22 13.44 -34.63 17.62
N PRO A 23 14.48 -35.37 17.19
CA PRO A 23 14.90 -35.37 15.80
C PRO A 23 13.81 -36.00 14.93
N GLN A 24 13.25 -35.21 14.01
CA GLN A 24 12.37 -35.73 12.97
C GLN A 24 13.17 -36.60 11.99
N PRO A 25 12.63 -37.74 11.51
CA PRO A 25 13.29 -38.51 10.46
C PRO A 25 13.35 -37.69 9.16
N PRO A 26 14.35 -37.93 8.29
CA PRO A 26 14.51 -37.15 7.07
C PRO A 26 13.29 -37.32 6.15
N LEU A 27 12.76 -36.21 5.63
CA LEU A 27 11.82 -36.20 4.53
C LEU A 27 12.46 -36.89 3.32
N THR A 28 11.92 -38.04 2.91
CA THR A 28 12.28 -38.73 1.68
C THR A 28 11.80 -37.92 0.48
N ILE A 29 12.73 -37.25 -0.20
CA ILE A 29 12.50 -36.62 -1.49
C ILE A 29 12.30 -37.74 -2.53
N PRO A 30 11.19 -37.79 -3.29
CA PRO A 30 11.05 -38.74 -4.39
C PRO A 30 12.09 -38.45 -5.46
N LYS A 31 12.86 -39.48 -5.85
CA LYS A 31 13.79 -39.38 -7.00
C LYS A 31 12.99 -39.04 -8.26
N PRO A 32 13.49 -38.14 -9.14
CA PRO A 32 12.83 -37.89 -10.42
C PRO A 32 12.85 -39.17 -11.25
N HIS A 33 11.70 -39.53 -11.81
CA HIS A 33 11.57 -40.62 -12.77
C HIS A 33 12.56 -40.44 -13.95
N PRO A 34 13.19 -41.51 -14.45
CA PRO A 34 14.05 -41.40 -15.62
C PRO A 34 13.23 -40.92 -16.81
N LYS A 35 13.75 -39.90 -17.50
CA LYS A 35 13.21 -39.41 -18.78
C LYS A 35 13.18 -40.60 -19.75
N SER A 36 11.98 -41.08 -20.08
CA SER A 36 11.80 -41.94 -21.24
C SER A 36 12.13 -41.11 -22.49
N SER A 37 13.20 -41.49 -23.17
CA SER A 37 13.55 -41.00 -24.49
C SER A 37 12.40 -41.27 -25.47
N ILE A 38 11.62 -40.24 -25.78
CA ILE A 38 10.67 -40.30 -26.90
C ILE A 38 11.50 -40.12 -28.17
N THR A 39 11.72 -41.23 -28.87
CA THR A 39 12.20 -41.23 -30.25
C THR A 39 11.18 -40.50 -31.12
N ALA A 40 11.64 -39.48 -31.83
CA ALA A 40 10.83 -38.73 -32.77
C ALA A 40 10.48 -39.61 -34.00
N HIS A 41 9.31 -40.24 -33.96
CA HIS A 41 8.64 -40.68 -35.19
C HIS A 41 7.70 -39.56 -35.65
N SER A 42 8.08 -38.91 -36.76
CA SER A 42 7.23 -37.97 -37.47
C SER A 42 6.08 -38.71 -38.16
N SER A 43 4.95 -38.87 -37.47
CA SER A 43 3.67 -39.11 -38.12
C SER A 43 2.79 -37.88 -37.89
N ARG A 44 2.44 -37.21 -39.00
CA ARG A 44 1.63 -35.99 -39.00
C ARG A 44 0.15 -36.42 -38.99
N PRO A 45 -0.64 -36.23 -37.91
CA PRO A 45 -2.05 -36.55 -37.97
C PRO A 45 -2.78 -35.37 -38.61
N LYS A 46 -3.20 -35.53 -39.86
CA LYS A 46 -4.13 -34.63 -40.53
C LYS A 46 -5.54 -35.16 -40.32
N GLY A 47 -6.26 -34.60 -39.34
CA GLY A 47 -7.68 -34.86 -39.14
C GLY A 47 -8.39 -33.63 -38.57
N PRO A 48 -9.63 -33.34 -38.99
CA PRO A 48 -10.37 -32.12 -38.61
C PRO A 48 -10.66 -32.01 -37.10
N GLY A 49 -10.54 -33.10 -36.34
CA GLY A 49 -10.71 -33.12 -34.88
C GLY A 49 -9.48 -32.71 -34.07
N TYR A 50 -8.29 -32.60 -34.65
CA TYR A 50 -7.09 -32.22 -33.88
C TYR A 50 -7.05 -30.72 -33.58
N LEU A 51 -7.53 -29.90 -34.52
CA LEU A 51 -7.65 -28.46 -34.35
C LEU A 51 -8.73 -28.10 -33.31
N SER A 52 -9.80 -28.88 -33.21
CA SER A 52 -10.83 -28.67 -32.19
C SER A 52 -10.37 -29.09 -30.78
N LEU A 53 -9.50 -30.10 -30.67
CA LEU A 53 -8.88 -30.48 -29.40
C LEU A 53 -7.86 -29.43 -28.92
N ILE A 54 -7.08 -28.85 -29.84
CA ILE A 54 -6.17 -27.74 -29.51
C ILE A 54 -6.97 -26.49 -29.10
N GLY A 55 -8.04 -26.15 -29.82
CA GLY A 55 -8.91 -25.02 -29.48
C GLY A 55 -9.51 -25.15 -28.08
N ARG A 56 -10.06 -26.33 -27.75
CA ARG A 56 -10.58 -26.62 -26.41
C ARG A 56 -9.52 -26.56 -25.31
N ALA A 57 -8.32 -27.07 -25.57
CA ALA A 57 -7.24 -27.01 -24.58
C ALA A 57 -6.80 -25.56 -24.29
N ILE A 58 -6.81 -24.69 -25.31
CA ILE A 58 -6.50 -23.26 -25.15
C ILE A 58 -7.61 -22.55 -24.37
N GLU A 59 -8.88 -22.84 -24.69
CA GLU A 59 -10.03 -22.28 -23.96
C GLU A 59 -10.06 -22.75 -22.50
N GLU A 60 -9.83 -24.04 -22.24
CA GLU A 60 -9.74 -24.61 -20.88
C GLU A 60 -8.55 -24.03 -20.11
N GLU A 61 -7.40 -23.78 -20.75
CA GLU A 61 -6.24 -23.12 -20.13
C GLU A 61 -6.52 -21.64 -19.83
N GLU A 62 -7.26 -20.94 -20.70
CA GLU A 62 -7.63 -19.55 -20.52
C GLU A 62 -8.71 -19.37 -19.44
N GLU A 63 -9.69 -20.29 -19.37
CA GLU A 63 -10.65 -20.40 -18.28
C GLU A 63 -9.97 -20.77 -16.96
N TYR A 64 -9.03 -21.71 -16.96
CA TYR A 64 -8.23 -22.05 -15.78
C TYR A 64 -7.39 -20.86 -15.30
N ARG A 65 -6.83 -20.07 -16.22
CA ARG A 65 -6.10 -18.83 -15.89
C ARG A 65 -7.03 -17.77 -15.29
N LYS A 66 -8.25 -17.62 -15.83
CA LYS A 66 -9.27 -16.71 -15.29
C LYS A 66 -9.75 -17.17 -13.91
N ALA A 67 -10.09 -18.44 -13.75
CA ALA A 67 -10.51 -19.03 -12.48
C ALA A 67 -9.40 -18.95 -11.42
N ARG A 68 -8.12 -19.16 -11.77
CA ARG A 68 -6.99 -18.93 -10.86
C ARG A 68 -6.81 -17.46 -10.50
N ALA A 69 -7.05 -16.54 -11.43
CA ALA A 69 -6.99 -15.11 -11.15
C ALA A 69 -8.13 -14.66 -10.23
N GLU A 70 -9.31 -15.27 -10.35
CA GLU A 70 -10.51 -14.99 -9.57
C GLU A 70 -10.44 -15.60 -8.16
N VAL A 71 -9.94 -16.84 -8.03
CA VAL A 71 -9.69 -17.51 -6.74
C VAL A 71 -8.51 -16.88 -5.97
N ALA A 72 -7.58 -16.21 -6.66
CA ALA A 72 -6.46 -15.49 -6.04
C ALA A 72 -6.74 -14.00 -5.77
N ARG A 73 -7.96 -13.50 -6.05
CA ARG A 73 -8.34 -12.11 -5.81
C ARG A 73 -8.76 -11.93 -4.35
N ASN A 74 -7.76 -11.70 -3.49
CA ASN A 74 -7.99 -11.13 -2.16
C ASN A 74 -8.15 -9.60 -2.32
N GLY A 75 -9.35 -9.14 -2.66
CA GLY A 75 -9.61 -7.70 -2.84
C GLY A 75 -11.05 -7.36 -3.23
N VAL A 76 -11.39 -6.08 -3.14
CA VAL A 76 -12.71 -5.50 -3.45
C VAL A 76 -12.57 -4.53 -4.61
N ASP A 77 -13.51 -4.56 -5.57
CA ASP A 77 -13.60 -3.51 -6.60
C ASP A 77 -14.62 -2.46 -6.15
N LEU A 78 -14.20 -1.19 -6.14
CA LEU A 78 -15.07 -0.07 -5.79
C LEU A 78 -14.72 1.16 -6.64
N GLU A 79 -15.73 1.79 -7.24
CA GLU A 79 -15.57 3.03 -8.03
C GLU A 79 -14.49 2.98 -9.12
N GLY A 80 -14.25 1.79 -9.69
CA GLY A 80 -13.24 1.55 -10.73
C GLY A 80 -11.81 1.32 -10.21
N TYR A 81 -11.65 1.10 -8.91
CA TYR A 81 -10.39 0.73 -8.26
C TYR A 81 -10.44 -0.70 -7.74
N SER A 82 -9.41 -1.49 -8.05
CA SER A 82 -9.16 -2.76 -7.38
C SER A 82 -8.38 -2.47 -6.10
N ILE A 83 -8.97 -2.79 -4.95
CA ILE A 83 -8.37 -2.60 -3.64
C ILE A 83 -8.02 -3.97 -3.07
N GLU A 84 -6.72 -4.22 -2.86
CA GLU A 84 -6.21 -5.47 -2.29
C GLU A 84 -5.27 -5.16 -1.12
N GLY A 85 -5.09 -6.09 -0.18
CA GLY A 85 -4.21 -5.82 0.95
C GLY A 85 -4.38 -6.75 2.14
N ILE A 86 -3.67 -6.40 3.20
CA ILE A 86 -3.77 -7.01 4.53
C ILE A 86 -3.80 -5.88 5.56
N SER A 87 -4.71 -5.97 6.53
CA SER A 87 -4.73 -5.06 7.67
C SER A 87 -5.19 -5.83 8.89
N ILE A 88 -4.27 -6.03 9.83
CA ILE A 88 -4.47 -6.74 11.08
C ILE A 88 -3.82 -5.87 12.15
N GLY A 89 -4.64 -5.30 13.04
CA GLY A 89 -4.19 -4.33 14.05
C GLY A 89 -3.01 -4.85 14.87
N GLY A 90 -1.94 -4.06 14.96
CA GLY A 90 -0.70 -4.40 15.68
C GLY A 90 0.18 -5.45 14.99
N HIS A 91 -0.21 -5.98 13.83
CA HIS A 91 0.51 -7.07 13.14
C HIS A 91 1.08 -6.65 11.79
N GLU A 92 0.24 -6.07 10.92
CA GLU A 92 0.60 -5.54 9.61
C GLU A 92 -0.56 -4.80 8.95
N THR A 93 -0.26 -3.65 8.33
CA THR A 93 -1.11 -2.97 7.37
C THR A 93 -0.35 -2.73 6.05
N CYS A 94 -0.99 -3.08 4.94
CA CYS A 94 -0.59 -2.72 3.58
C CYS A 94 -1.81 -2.78 2.65
N VAL A 95 -2.20 -1.62 2.12
CA VAL A 95 -3.32 -1.50 1.16
C VAL A 95 -2.78 -1.10 -0.20
N ILE A 96 -3.19 -1.79 -1.26
CA ILE A 96 -2.62 -1.71 -2.60
C ILE A 96 -3.72 -1.34 -3.59
N ILE A 97 -3.43 -0.36 -4.44
CA ILE A 97 -4.31 0.10 -5.51
C ILE A 97 -3.53 0.11 -6.84
N PRO A 98 -3.57 -0.98 -7.62
CA PRO A 98 -2.75 -1.15 -8.80
C PRO A 98 -2.93 -0.09 -9.89
N GLU A 99 -4.15 0.44 -10.08
CA GLU A 99 -4.47 1.47 -11.08
C GLU A 99 -3.72 2.79 -10.81
N LEU A 100 -3.47 3.06 -9.52
CA LEU A 100 -2.72 4.21 -9.04
C LEU A 100 -1.22 3.91 -8.90
N LYS A 101 -0.78 2.68 -9.14
CA LYS A 101 0.59 2.20 -8.87
C LYS A 101 1.04 2.51 -7.44
N SER A 102 0.12 2.40 -6.50
CA SER A 102 0.26 2.92 -5.14
C SER A 102 0.01 1.84 -4.09
N ALA A 103 0.79 1.88 -3.03
CA ALA A 103 0.53 1.19 -1.77
C ALA A 103 0.49 2.20 -0.62
N PHE A 104 -0.34 1.93 0.38
CA PHE A 104 -0.44 2.67 1.63
C PHE A 104 -0.02 1.75 2.76
N ASP A 105 0.99 2.18 3.52
CA ASP A 105 1.73 1.39 4.50
C ASP A 105 2.31 0.08 3.95
N ILE A 106 3.23 -0.51 4.69
CA ILE A 106 3.95 -1.72 4.30
C ILE A 106 4.49 -2.51 5.51
N GLY A 107 3.65 -2.93 6.44
CA GLY A 107 4.12 -3.58 7.69
C GLY A 107 5.13 -4.72 7.50
N ARG A 108 4.84 -5.73 6.68
CA ARG A 108 5.76 -6.86 6.39
C ARG A 108 6.00 -7.07 4.91
N CYS A 109 5.59 -6.13 4.07
CA CYS A 109 5.84 -6.13 2.63
C CYS A 109 5.23 -7.35 1.90
N PRO A 110 3.90 -7.38 1.67
CA PRO A 110 3.29 -8.43 0.88
C PRO A 110 3.81 -8.38 -0.57
N SER A 111 3.95 -9.55 -1.20
CA SER A 111 4.55 -9.69 -2.54
C SER A 111 3.88 -8.82 -3.62
N ARG A 112 2.59 -8.54 -3.48
CA ARG A 112 1.82 -7.69 -4.42
C ARG A 112 2.19 -6.21 -4.31
N ALA A 113 2.66 -5.75 -3.15
CA ALA A 113 3.12 -4.36 -2.95
C ALA A 113 4.38 -4.06 -3.78
N ILE A 114 5.21 -5.08 -4.06
CA ILE A 114 6.46 -4.94 -4.82
C ILE A 114 6.25 -4.30 -6.18
N GLN A 115 5.07 -4.44 -6.81
CA GLN A 115 4.79 -3.88 -8.14
C GLN A 115 4.38 -2.39 -8.11
N GLN A 116 4.15 -1.82 -6.94
CA GLN A 116 3.71 -0.43 -6.80
C GLN A 116 4.90 0.52 -6.83
N ASN A 117 4.76 1.66 -7.52
CA ASN A 117 5.85 2.64 -7.67
C ASN A 117 5.85 3.69 -6.57
N PHE A 118 4.69 3.96 -5.99
CA PHE A 118 4.47 4.93 -4.93
C PHE A 118 4.09 4.19 -3.65
N LEU A 119 4.74 4.53 -2.56
CA LEU A 119 4.43 4.02 -1.23
C LEU A 119 4.20 5.19 -0.29
N PHE A 120 3.06 5.20 0.39
CA PHE A 120 2.66 6.25 1.32
C PHE A 120 2.65 5.70 2.75
N ILE A 121 3.56 6.16 3.59
CA ILE A 121 3.64 5.75 5.00
C ILE A 121 2.86 6.73 5.85
N THR A 122 1.89 6.24 6.61
CA THR A 122 1.03 7.09 7.45
C THR A 122 1.70 7.50 8.74
N HIS A 123 2.41 6.57 9.39
CA HIS A 123 3.13 6.76 10.64
C HIS A 123 4.21 5.68 10.85
N ALA A 124 4.98 5.79 11.93
CA ALA A 124 6.19 4.98 12.15
C ALA A 124 6.00 3.73 13.03
N HIS A 125 4.77 3.29 13.31
CA HIS A 125 4.60 1.99 13.97
C HIS A 125 5.08 0.85 13.07
N LEU A 126 5.63 -0.19 13.69
CA LEU A 126 6.37 -1.24 12.99
C LEU A 126 5.47 -2.03 12.03
N ASP A 127 4.20 -2.23 12.39
CA ASP A 127 3.18 -2.86 11.57
C ASP A 127 2.73 -1.99 10.38
N HIS A 128 3.20 -0.76 10.25
CA HIS A 128 2.95 0.12 9.10
C HIS A 128 4.21 0.37 8.26
N ILE A 129 5.40 0.32 8.85
CA ILE A 129 6.66 0.71 8.18
C ILE A 129 7.68 -0.42 8.04
N GLY A 130 7.55 -1.52 8.79
CA GLY A 130 8.59 -2.53 8.97
C GLY A 130 9.09 -3.20 7.69
N GLY A 131 8.28 -3.25 6.64
CA GLY A 131 8.60 -3.86 5.36
C GLY A 131 9.41 -2.97 4.42
N LEU A 132 9.73 -1.71 4.78
CA LEU A 132 10.45 -0.76 3.94
C LEU A 132 11.76 -1.32 3.32
N PRO A 133 12.69 -1.91 4.10
CA PRO A 133 13.94 -2.44 3.54
C PRO A 133 13.68 -3.60 2.58
N MET A 134 12.76 -4.51 2.94
CA MET A 134 12.40 -5.67 2.12
C MET A 134 11.78 -5.24 0.80
N TYR A 135 10.92 -4.23 0.81
CA TYR A 135 10.29 -3.66 -0.38
C TYR A 135 11.31 -3.11 -1.37
N VAL A 136 12.23 -2.26 -0.91
CA VAL A 136 13.26 -1.67 -1.79
C VAL A 136 14.24 -2.74 -2.30
N ALA A 137 14.70 -3.63 -1.42
CA ALA A 137 15.61 -4.71 -1.79
C ALA A 137 15.00 -5.65 -2.84
N THR A 138 13.73 -6.05 -2.66
CA THR A 138 13.04 -6.96 -3.59
C THR A 138 12.79 -6.29 -4.95
N ARG A 139 12.45 -5.00 -4.97
CA ARG A 139 12.36 -4.23 -6.23
C ARG A 139 13.70 -4.17 -6.95
N GLY A 140 14.80 -3.98 -6.23
CA GLY A 140 16.16 -4.05 -6.76
C GLY A 140 16.49 -5.41 -7.35
N LEU A 141 16.18 -6.49 -6.64
CA LEU A 141 16.36 -7.88 -7.11
C LEU A 141 15.61 -8.15 -8.43
N TYR A 142 14.43 -7.56 -8.60
CA TYR A 142 13.61 -7.70 -9.80
C TYR A 142 13.95 -6.67 -10.90
N ASN A 143 15.00 -5.87 -10.73
CA ASN A 143 15.39 -4.79 -11.64
C ASN A 143 14.23 -3.82 -11.95
N LEU A 144 13.35 -3.58 -10.98
CA LEU A 144 12.28 -2.60 -11.10
C LEU A 144 12.80 -1.19 -10.87
N LYS A 145 12.06 -0.19 -11.36
CA LYS A 145 12.36 1.22 -11.10
C LYS A 145 12.45 1.46 -9.57
N PRO A 146 13.44 2.22 -9.06
CA PRO A 146 13.44 2.67 -7.67
C PRO A 146 12.07 3.28 -7.28
N PRO A 147 11.49 2.89 -6.14
CA PRO A 147 10.21 3.42 -5.71
C PRO A 147 10.36 4.85 -5.17
N THR A 148 9.26 5.61 -5.21
CA THR A 148 9.13 6.85 -4.45
C THR A 148 8.33 6.55 -3.18
N ILE A 149 8.93 6.86 -2.03
CA ILE A 149 8.38 6.58 -0.71
C ILE A 149 8.09 7.93 -0.04
N PHE A 150 6.85 8.13 0.37
CA PHE A 150 6.40 9.32 1.07
C PHE A 150 6.26 9.02 2.55
N VAL A 151 6.79 9.91 3.39
CA VAL A 151 6.76 9.80 4.85
C VAL A 151 6.38 11.13 5.49
N PRO A 152 5.83 11.14 6.72
CA PRO A 152 5.73 12.35 7.52
C PRO A 152 7.11 13.00 7.67
N PRO A 153 7.23 14.34 7.57
CA PRO A 153 8.53 15.00 7.65
C PRO A 153 9.34 14.65 8.89
N CYS A 154 8.68 14.45 10.03
CA CYS A 154 9.32 14.15 11.30
C CYS A 154 10.04 12.79 11.36
N ILE A 155 9.78 11.87 10.43
CA ILE A 155 10.43 10.54 10.42
C ILE A 155 11.43 10.36 9.28
N LYS A 156 11.60 11.37 8.40
CA LYS A 156 12.44 11.24 7.21
C LYS A 156 13.87 10.82 7.55
N GLU A 157 14.52 11.53 8.47
CA GLU A 157 15.91 11.25 8.84
C GLU A 157 16.09 9.86 9.45
N ASP A 158 15.12 9.39 10.23
CA ASP A 158 15.18 8.06 10.85
C ASP A 158 14.97 6.94 9.82
N VAL A 159 14.14 7.17 8.81
CA VAL A 159 14.00 6.26 7.66
C VAL A 159 15.28 6.24 6.80
N GLU A 160 15.94 7.38 6.60
CA GLU A 160 17.26 7.42 5.93
C GLU A 160 18.29 6.57 6.68
N LYS A 161 18.39 6.73 8.00
CA LYS A 161 19.26 5.91 8.86
C LYS A 161 18.91 4.43 8.80
N LEU A 162 17.62 4.06 8.77
CA LEU A 162 17.18 2.68 8.60
C LEU A 162 17.76 2.06 7.32
N PHE A 163 17.68 2.78 6.20
CA PHE A 163 18.26 2.32 4.95
C PHE A 163 19.78 2.25 5.00
N ASP A 164 20.45 3.21 5.63
CA ASP A 164 21.91 3.18 5.79
C ASP A 164 22.38 1.97 6.60
N ILE A 165 21.68 1.64 7.69
CA ILE A 165 21.92 0.42 8.47
C ILE A 165 21.77 -0.82 7.57
N HIS A 166 20.68 -0.92 6.80
CA HIS A 166 20.47 -2.07 5.93
C HIS A 166 21.45 -2.15 4.75
N ARG A 167 21.90 -1.02 4.20
CA ARG A 167 23.00 -0.97 3.22
C ARG A 167 24.30 -1.49 3.83
N ALA A 168 24.62 -1.06 5.05
CA ALA A 168 25.82 -1.51 5.76
C ALA A 168 25.78 -2.99 6.13
N LEU A 169 24.62 -3.53 6.54
CA LEU A 169 24.47 -4.94 6.88
C LEU A 169 24.51 -5.84 5.64
N SER A 170 23.77 -5.47 4.59
CA SER A 170 23.61 -6.32 3.41
C SER A 170 24.72 -6.13 2.38
N GLN A 171 25.49 -5.04 2.45
CA GLN A 171 26.47 -4.63 1.45
C GLN A 171 25.85 -4.48 0.04
N VAL A 172 24.57 -4.14 -0.01
CA VAL A 172 23.80 -3.92 -1.26
C VAL A 172 23.25 -2.50 -1.27
N GLU A 173 23.32 -1.87 -2.44
CA GLU A 173 22.71 -0.56 -2.66
C GLU A 173 21.18 -0.66 -2.64
N LEU A 174 20.53 0.19 -1.84
CA LEU A 174 19.07 0.27 -1.74
C LEU A 174 18.59 1.59 -2.36
N LYS A 175 18.26 1.55 -3.66
CA LYS A 175 17.86 2.74 -4.42
C LYS A 175 16.38 3.06 -4.19
N LEU A 176 16.11 4.27 -3.70
CA LEU A 176 14.78 4.84 -3.52
C LEU A 176 14.81 6.35 -3.70
N ASP A 177 13.64 6.94 -3.91
CA ASP A 177 13.39 8.38 -3.75
C ASP A 177 12.55 8.58 -2.48
N LEU A 178 13.14 9.18 -1.44
CA LEU A 178 12.46 9.39 -0.15
C LEU A 178 12.01 10.84 -0.01
N VAL A 179 10.69 11.03 0.03
CA VAL A 179 10.04 12.33 0.06
C VAL A 179 9.37 12.55 1.42
N ALA A 180 9.81 13.57 2.15
CA ALA A 180 8.99 14.13 3.23
C ALA A 180 7.86 14.93 2.58
N LEU A 181 6.61 14.62 2.91
CA LEU A 181 5.44 15.33 2.38
C LEU A 181 4.54 15.75 3.54
N ASP A 182 4.47 17.06 3.79
CA ASP A 182 3.75 17.65 4.93
C ASP A 182 2.33 18.08 4.56
N VAL A 183 1.48 18.22 5.58
CA VAL A 183 0.12 18.74 5.45
C VAL A 183 0.14 20.14 4.84
N GLY A 184 -0.58 20.31 3.73
CA GLY A 184 -0.61 21.54 2.95
C GLY A 184 0.24 21.47 1.68
N GLU A 185 1.10 20.47 1.54
CA GLU A 185 1.89 20.23 0.34
C GLU A 185 1.12 19.40 -0.70
N THR A 186 1.59 19.46 -1.94
CA THR A 186 1.05 18.68 -3.06
C THR A 186 2.21 18.11 -3.85
N TYR A 187 2.20 16.79 -4.08
CA TYR A 187 3.18 16.13 -4.92
C TYR A 187 2.54 15.65 -6.22
N GLU A 188 3.15 15.96 -7.36
CA GLU A 188 2.74 15.46 -8.68
C GLU A 188 3.32 14.06 -8.91
N MET A 189 2.48 13.03 -8.73
CA MET A 189 2.89 11.63 -8.94
C MET A 189 3.13 11.36 -10.43
N ARG A 190 2.24 11.89 -11.28
CA ARG A 190 2.32 11.88 -12.75
C ARG A 190 1.37 12.94 -13.32
N ASN A 191 1.45 13.22 -14.62
CA ASN A 191 0.73 14.32 -15.31
C ASN A 191 -0.77 14.51 -14.97
N ASN A 192 -1.45 13.44 -14.52
CA ASN A 192 -2.89 13.45 -14.22
C ASN A 192 -3.22 13.03 -12.78
N LEU A 193 -2.22 12.83 -11.90
CA LEU A 193 -2.41 12.46 -10.51
C LEU A 193 -1.51 13.27 -9.58
N VAL A 194 -2.11 13.82 -8.53
CA VAL A 194 -1.39 14.43 -7.42
C VAL A 194 -1.81 13.77 -6.11
N VAL A 195 -0.96 13.87 -5.10
CA VAL A 195 -1.26 13.40 -3.73
C VAL A 195 -1.06 14.54 -2.75
N ARG A 196 -1.93 14.59 -1.73
CA ARG A 196 -1.84 15.51 -0.60
C ARG A 196 -2.05 14.76 0.70
N PRO A 197 -1.22 14.98 1.71
CA PRO A 197 -1.49 14.46 3.03
C PRO A 197 -2.54 15.31 3.75
N PHE A 198 -3.24 14.70 4.70
CA PHE A 198 -4.19 15.37 5.58
C PHE A 198 -3.96 14.92 7.03
N LYS A 199 -4.41 15.74 7.97
CA LYS A 199 -4.11 15.53 9.39
C LYS A 199 -4.96 14.40 9.96
N THR A 200 -4.32 13.50 10.72
CA THR A 200 -4.98 12.47 11.53
C THR A 200 -4.58 12.59 12.99
N HIS A 201 -5.21 11.78 13.85
CA HIS A 201 -5.06 11.83 15.30
C HIS A 201 -4.69 10.46 15.86
N HIS A 202 -3.40 10.21 16.02
CA HIS A 202 -2.87 8.97 16.59
C HIS A 202 -1.90 9.25 17.75
N VAL A 203 -1.42 8.19 18.44
CA VAL A 203 -0.54 8.32 19.62
C VAL A 203 0.88 8.79 19.29
N ILE A 204 1.28 8.67 18.01
CA ILE A 204 2.50 9.26 17.45
C ILE A 204 2.15 10.16 16.26
N PRO A 205 3.06 11.02 15.77
CA PRO A 205 2.80 11.80 14.56
C PRO A 205 2.34 10.91 13.40
N SER A 206 1.19 11.27 12.83
CA SER A 206 0.51 10.50 11.79
C SER A 206 -0.14 11.44 10.78
N GLN A 207 -0.32 10.95 9.56
CA GLN A 207 -1.10 11.62 8.52
C GLN A 207 -1.79 10.61 7.61
N GLY A 208 -2.93 11.00 7.06
CA GLY A 208 -3.57 10.29 5.96
C GLY A 208 -3.15 10.89 4.62
N TYR A 209 -3.58 10.27 3.52
CA TYR A 209 -3.30 10.73 2.16
C TYR A 209 -4.55 10.74 1.30
N VAL A 210 -4.69 11.75 0.44
CA VAL A 210 -5.69 11.79 -0.63
C VAL A 210 -4.98 11.88 -1.98
N ILE A 211 -5.28 10.94 -2.87
CA ILE A 211 -4.87 10.99 -4.28
C ILE A 211 -5.99 11.66 -5.08
N TYR A 212 -5.63 12.64 -5.91
CA TYR A 212 -6.54 13.39 -6.76
C TYR A 212 -6.24 13.13 -8.23
N SER A 213 -7.29 13.05 -9.05
CA SER A 213 -7.15 13.22 -10.49
C SER A 213 -7.08 14.69 -10.87
N VAL A 214 -6.21 15.00 -11.83
CA VAL A 214 -5.98 16.34 -12.34
C VAL A 214 -6.60 16.46 -13.73
N ARG A 215 -7.55 17.38 -13.89
CA ARG A 215 -8.14 17.73 -15.19
C ARG A 215 -7.88 19.20 -15.51
N LYS A 216 -7.40 19.47 -16.72
CA LYS A 216 -7.22 20.83 -17.22
C LYS A 216 -8.42 21.20 -18.07
N LYS A 217 -9.15 22.26 -17.70
CA LYS A 217 -10.25 22.82 -18.50
C LYS A 217 -9.86 24.18 -19.02
N LEU A 218 -10.22 24.49 -20.27
CA LEU A 218 -9.96 25.81 -20.85
C LEU A 218 -10.64 26.89 -20.00
N LYS A 219 -9.91 27.95 -19.65
CA LYS A 219 -10.44 29.08 -18.86
C LYS A 219 -11.64 29.68 -19.58
N LYS A 220 -12.67 30.08 -18.83
CA LYS A 220 -13.94 30.60 -19.39
C LYS A 220 -13.72 31.72 -20.42
N GLN A 221 -12.75 32.59 -20.16
CA GLN A 221 -12.38 33.71 -21.04
C GLN A 221 -11.82 33.29 -22.41
N TYR A 222 -11.42 32.03 -22.61
CA TYR A 222 -10.87 31.54 -23.88
C TYR A 222 -11.81 30.59 -24.63
N ILE A 223 -12.98 30.26 -24.08
CA ILE A 223 -13.93 29.30 -24.69
C ILE A 223 -14.41 29.73 -26.09
N HIS A 224 -14.53 31.03 -26.33
CA HIS A 224 -15.00 31.58 -27.60
C HIS A 224 -13.91 31.63 -28.69
N LEU A 225 -12.65 31.33 -28.35
CA LEU A 225 -11.53 31.39 -29.29
C LEU A 225 -11.47 30.12 -30.15
N LYS A 226 -11.08 30.28 -31.42
CA LYS A 226 -10.84 29.14 -32.32
C LYS A 226 -9.52 28.44 -31.99
N GLY A 227 -9.40 27.15 -32.35
CA GLY A 227 -8.22 26.33 -32.03
C GLY A 227 -6.87 26.98 -32.33
N LYS A 228 -6.71 27.62 -33.50
CA LYS A 228 -5.47 28.34 -33.87
C LYS A 228 -5.14 29.51 -32.94
N GLN A 229 -6.15 30.20 -32.42
CA GLN A 229 -5.97 31.31 -31.47
C GLN A 229 -5.58 30.77 -30.08
N ILE A 230 -6.19 29.67 -29.65
CA ILE A 230 -5.84 28.98 -28.40
C ILE A 230 -4.39 28.47 -28.45
N GLU A 231 -3.99 27.86 -29.56
CA GLU A 231 -2.62 27.37 -29.76
C GLU A 231 -1.59 28.51 -29.71
N LYS A 232 -1.88 29.64 -30.36
CA LYS A 232 -1.01 30.83 -30.29
C LYS A 232 -0.85 31.33 -28.86
N LEU A 233 -1.93 31.37 -28.07
CA LEU A 233 -1.87 31.76 -26.66
C LEU A 233 -1.04 30.77 -25.83
N LYS A 234 -1.26 29.46 -26.01
CA LYS A 234 -0.47 28.43 -25.35
C LYS A 234 1.03 28.55 -25.67
N ASN A 235 1.37 28.74 -26.95
CA ASN A 235 2.76 28.88 -27.41
C ASN A 235 3.40 30.20 -26.95
N SER A 236 2.61 31.21 -26.60
CA SER A 236 3.09 32.43 -25.95
C SER A 236 3.32 32.29 -24.43
N GLY A 237 3.13 31.08 -23.88
CA GLY A 237 3.33 30.80 -22.45
C GLY A 237 2.17 31.21 -21.55
N ILE A 238 1.05 31.68 -22.12
CA ILE A 238 -0.12 32.07 -21.34
C ILE A 238 -0.81 30.80 -20.81
N GLU A 239 -1.07 30.77 -19.50
CA GLU A 239 -1.83 29.68 -18.89
C GLU A 239 -3.31 29.78 -19.28
N ILE A 240 -3.69 28.98 -20.29
CA ILE A 240 -5.02 28.97 -20.89
C ILE A 240 -6.02 28.04 -20.17
N THR A 241 -5.59 27.23 -19.20
CA THR A 241 -6.46 26.25 -18.53
C THR A 241 -6.53 26.46 -17.02
N ASP A 242 -7.71 26.24 -16.45
CA ASP A 242 -7.89 26.02 -15.02
C ASP A 242 -7.59 24.55 -14.68
N THR A 243 -6.89 24.33 -13.56
CA THR A 243 -6.65 22.99 -13.01
C THR A 243 -7.77 22.63 -12.04
N ILE A 244 -8.41 21.49 -12.29
CA ILE A 244 -9.47 20.93 -11.45
C ILE A 244 -8.94 19.66 -10.82
N LEU A 245 -8.96 19.62 -9.50
CA LEU A 245 -8.64 18.44 -8.70
C LEU A 245 -9.94 17.72 -8.33
N SER A 246 -9.96 16.40 -8.46
CA SER A 246 -11.06 15.55 -8.00
C SER A 246 -10.49 14.48 -7.05
N PRO A 247 -10.90 14.42 -5.77
CA PRO A 247 -10.38 13.42 -4.85
C PRO A 247 -10.87 12.04 -5.29
N GLU A 248 -9.93 11.11 -5.48
CA GLU A 248 -10.21 9.76 -5.99
C GLU A 248 -10.19 8.76 -4.85
N VAL A 249 -9.07 8.65 -4.14
CA VAL A 249 -8.90 7.72 -3.02
C VAL A 249 -8.29 8.45 -1.82
N ALA A 250 -8.88 8.24 -0.65
CA ALA A 250 -8.32 8.65 0.63
C ALA A 250 -7.99 7.44 1.50
N PHE A 251 -6.84 7.49 2.19
CA PHE A 251 -6.43 6.51 3.18
C PHE A 251 -6.04 7.22 4.48
N THR A 252 -6.63 6.83 5.60
CA THR A 252 -6.38 7.51 6.90
C THR A 252 -5.10 7.02 7.58
N GLY A 253 -4.77 5.74 7.43
CA GLY A 253 -3.96 5.05 8.44
C GLY A 253 -4.67 5.04 9.78
N ASP A 254 -3.89 4.90 10.85
CA ASP A 254 -4.41 4.89 12.21
C ASP A 254 -4.80 6.31 12.65
N THR A 255 -5.99 6.44 13.22
CA THR A 255 -6.56 7.69 13.67
C THR A 255 -7.78 7.47 14.55
N ARG A 256 -8.04 8.43 15.44
CA ARG A 256 -9.37 8.65 16.04
C ARG A 256 -10.36 9.18 15.00
N SER A 257 -11.65 8.96 15.27
CA SER A 257 -12.79 9.39 14.46
C SER A 257 -12.87 10.91 14.22
N ASP A 258 -12.22 11.71 15.08
CA ASP A 258 -12.20 13.18 15.00
C ASP A 258 -11.70 13.71 13.65
N PHE A 259 -10.92 12.92 12.90
CA PHE A 259 -10.47 13.31 11.56
C PHE A 259 -11.65 13.63 10.61
N MET A 260 -12.82 13.00 10.82
CA MET A 260 -14.02 13.24 10.02
C MET A 260 -14.69 14.58 10.35
N LEU A 261 -14.44 15.12 11.54
CA LEU A 261 -15.02 16.39 11.99
C LEU A 261 -14.18 17.60 11.57
N GLU A 262 -12.93 17.39 11.19
CA GLU A 262 -12.01 18.46 10.77
C GLU A 262 -12.37 18.98 9.37
N PRO A 263 -12.79 20.26 9.21
CA PRO A 263 -13.19 20.80 7.91
C PRO A 263 -12.07 20.74 6.86
N ARG A 264 -10.81 20.79 7.28
CA ARG A 264 -9.66 20.65 6.36
C ARG A 264 -9.54 19.25 5.74
N ASN A 265 -10.18 18.25 6.32
CA ASN A 265 -10.21 16.87 5.82
C ASN A 265 -11.40 16.61 4.88
N ALA A 266 -12.19 17.64 4.51
CA ALA A 266 -13.39 17.47 3.69
C ALA A 266 -13.14 16.76 2.35
N ASP A 267 -11.96 16.93 1.73
CA ASP A 267 -11.63 16.23 0.48
C ASP A 267 -11.40 14.73 0.69
N ALA A 268 -10.95 14.30 1.88
CA ALA A 268 -10.84 12.87 2.20
C ALA A 268 -12.22 12.21 2.28
N LEU A 269 -13.20 12.91 2.89
CA LEU A 269 -14.59 12.44 2.98
C LEU A 269 -15.34 12.50 1.64
N ARG A 270 -14.90 13.37 0.73
CA ARG A 270 -15.46 13.52 -0.62
C ARG A 270 -14.78 12.64 -1.67
N ALA A 271 -13.73 11.91 -1.29
CA ALA A 271 -13.07 10.97 -2.19
C ALA A 271 -14.08 9.90 -2.64
N LYS A 272 -13.92 9.39 -3.86
CA LYS A 272 -14.77 8.29 -4.35
C LYS A 272 -14.66 7.06 -3.45
N VAL A 273 -13.45 6.82 -2.95
CA VAL A 273 -13.15 5.75 -2.00
C VAL A 273 -12.45 6.34 -0.79
N LEU A 274 -13.02 6.14 0.40
CA LEU A 274 -12.36 6.38 1.68
C LEU A 274 -12.03 5.02 2.31
N ILE A 275 -10.76 4.77 2.57
CA ILE A 275 -10.27 3.60 3.29
C ILE A 275 -9.84 4.11 4.68
N THR A 276 -10.54 3.67 5.71
CA THR A 276 -10.33 4.12 7.08
C THR A 276 -10.25 2.96 8.05
N GLU A 277 -9.52 3.15 9.15
CA GLU A 277 -9.45 2.14 10.20
C GLU A 277 -10.77 2.02 10.98
N ALA A 278 -10.99 0.82 11.51
CA ALA A 278 -12.00 0.53 12.52
C ALA A 278 -11.43 -0.58 13.40
N THR A 279 -10.50 -0.22 14.29
CA THR A 279 -9.70 -1.19 15.05
C THR A 279 -10.56 -2.05 15.99
N PHE A 280 -11.60 -1.44 16.57
CA PHE A 280 -12.53 -2.09 17.49
C PHE A 280 -13.91 -2.21 16.86
N LEU A 281 -14.43 -3.43 16.79
CA LEU A 281 -15.59 -3.79 15.96
C LEU A 281 -16.86 -4.12 16.76
N ASP A 282 -16.75 -4.30 18.07
CA ASP A 282 -17.84 -4.71 18.97
C ASP A 282 -17.75 -4.00 20.32
N ASP A 283 -18.73 -4.26 21.19
CA ASP A 283 -18.84 -3.67 22.52
C ASP A 283 -17.86 -4.26 23.55
N GLY A 284 -17.02 -5.22 23.17
CA GLY A 284 -15.98 -5.79 24.02
C GLY A 284 -14.91 -4.78 24.42
N ILE A 285 -14.73 -3.73 23.61
CA ILE A 285 -13.86 -2.58 23.90
C ILE A 285 -14.67 -1.30 23.80
N SER A 286 -14.49 -0.41 24.78
CA SER A 286 -15.22 0.87 24.79
C SER A 286 -14.67 1.86 23.76
N ILE A 287 -15.52 2.80 23.33
CA ILE A 287 -15.12 3.94 22.50
C ILE A 287 -14.00 4.76 23.18
N ASP A 288 -14.10 4.99 24.50
CA ASP A 288 -13.08 5.72 25.25
C ASP A 288 -11.72 5.03 25.19
N HIS A 289 -11.70 3.70 25.31
CA HIS A 289 -10.47 2.91 25.16
C HIS A 289 -9.88 3.03 23.75
N ALA A 290 -10.72 2.95 22.71
CA ALA A 290 -10.27 3.14 21.33
C ALA A 290 -9.60 4.51 21.15
N ARG A 291 -10.27 5.56 21.64
CA ARG A 291 -9.77 6.93 21.58
C ARG A 291 -8.48 7.08 22.38
N GLU A 292 -8.38 6.55 23.60
CA GLU A 292 -7.15 6.62 24.41
C GLU A 292 -5.92 6.08 23.65
N HIS A 293 -6.11 5.01 22.88
CA HIS A 293 -5.07 4.39 22.05
C HIS A 293 -4.93 5.00 20.64
N GLY A 294 -5.65 6.08 20.35
CA GLY A 294 -5.52 6.80 19.08
C GLY A 294 -6.19 6.12 17.89
N HIS A 295 -7.23 5.33 18.14
CA HIS A 295 -7.94 4.53 17.14
C HIS A 295 -9.42 4.90 17.04
N THR A 296 -10.06 4.42 15.97
CA THR A 296 -11.48 4.60 15.69
C THR A 296 -12.26 3.34 16.07
N HIS A 297 -13.35 3.52 16.81
CA HIS A 297 -14.31 2.46 17.07
C HIS A 297 -15.36 2.37 15.95
N LEU A 298 -15.78 1.17 15.55
CA LEU A 298 -16.77 0.98 14.47
C LEU A 298 -18.07 1.75 14.75
N PHE A 299 -18.53 1.76 16.00
CA PHE A 299 -19.73 2.50 16.40
C PHE A 299 -19.63 4.01 16.15
N GLU A 300 -18.44 4.62 16.27
CA GLU A 300 -18.25 6.03 15.91
C GLU A 300 -18.45 6.23 14.40
N VAL A 301 -17.98 5.28 13.58
CA VAL A 301 -18.19 5.31 12.12
C VAL A 301 -19.67 5.16 11.77
N CYS A 302 -20.38 4.22 12.42
CA CYS A 302 -21.81 4.02 12.20
C CYS A 302 -22.62 5.26 12.56
N GLU A 303 -22.33 5.89 13.70
CA GLU A 303 -22.98 7.13 14.14
C GLU A 303 -22.77 8.26 13.12
N MET A 304 -21.54 8.44 12.63
CA MET A 304 -21.22 9.50 11.67
C MET A 304 -21.84 9.27 10.29
N LEU A 305 -21.97 8.00 9.86
CA LEU A 305 -22.57 7.64 8.58
C LEU A 305 -24.10 7.45 8.63
N ASN A 306 -24.71 7.57 9.82
CA ASN A 306 -26.11 7.23 10.07
C ASN A 306 -26.49 5.81 9.59
N LEU A 307 -25.60 4.84 9.84
CA LEU A 307 -25.80 3.42 9.48
C LEU A 307 -26.53 2.65 10.58
#